data_AF-A0A7C4QYD2-F1
#
_entry.id   AF-A0A7C4QYD2-F1
#
_cell.length_a   1.000
_cell.length_b   1.000
_cell.length_c   1.000
_cell.angle_alpha   90.00
_cell.angle_beta   90.00
_cell.angle_gamma   90.00
#
_symmetry.space_group_name_H-M   'P 1'
#
loop_
_entity.id
_entity.type
_entity.pdbx_description
1 polymer ?
#
loop_
_entity_poly.entity_id
_entity_poly.type
_entity_poly.pdbx_seq_one_letter_code
_entity_poly.pdbx_strand_id
1 'polypeptide(L)' 'MKRSTKSKPPQKPKFTATEEARYQKRKAAIAAVEQGESPTVVSRVLQVPRRTLFYWLELYRAGGFAALREGKRSGRPR' A
#
# COMPACT_ATOMS: atom_id res chain seq x y z
N MET A 1 -28.33 -35.47 -10.83
CA MET A 1 -28.02 -34.40 -9.85
C MET A 1 -26.86 -33.55 -10.37
N LYS A 2 -27.11 -32.36 -10.94
CA LYS A 2 -26.04 -31.48 -11.44
C LYS A 2 -25.61 -30.56 -10.29
N ARG A 3 -24.41 -30.76 -9.74
CA ARG A 3 -23.84 -29.87 -8.72
C ARG A 3 -23.48 -28.55 -9.39
N SER A 4 -24.30 -27.53 -9.16
CA SER A 4 -23.98 -26.15 -9.49
C SER A 4 -22.80 -25.72 -8.63
N THR A 5 -21.61 -25.62 -9.23
CA THR A 5 -20.51 -24.87 -8.64
C THR A 5 -20.85 -23.40 -8.81
N LYS A 6 -21.44 -22.78 -7.78
CA LYS A 6 -21.53 -21.32 -7.67
C LYS A 6 -20.11 -20.77 -7.62
N SER A 7 -19.52 -20.48 -8.79
CA SER A 7 -18.32 -19.65 -8.86
C SER A 7 -18.71 -18.27 -8.35
N LYS A 8 -18.12 -17.89 -7.21
CA LYS A 8 -18.22 -16.55 -6.64
C LYS A 8 -17.83 -15.56 -7.74
N PRO A 9 -18.68 -14.58 -8.10
CA PRO A 9 -18.36 -13.66 -9.19
C PRO A 9 -17.03 -12.96 -8.89
N PRO A 10 -16.20 -12.68 -9.91
CA PRO A 10 -14.92 -12.01 -9.71
C PRO A 10 -15.19 -10.70 -9.00
N GLN A 11 -14.73 -10.61 -7.75
CA GLN A 11 -14.82 -9.37 -6.98
C GLN A 11 -13.99 -8.35 -7.75
N LYS A 12 -14.65 -7.32 -8.30
CA LYS A 12 -13.96 -6.18 -8.91
C LYS A 12 -12.89 -5.70 -7.91
N PRO A 13 -11.62 -5.49 -8.34
CA PRO A 13 -10.60 -5.04 -7.42
C PRO A 13 -11.10 -3.76 -6.75
N LYS A 14 -11.12 -3.75 -5.42
CA LYS A 14 -11.62 -2.61 -4.63
C LYS A 14 -10.77 -1.34 -4.84
N PHE A 15 -9.64 -1.45 -5.56
CA PHE A 15 -8.66 -0.42 -5.82
C PHE A 15 -8.27 -0.39 -7.30
N THR A 16 -7.94 0.80 -7.78
CA THR A 16 -7.33 1.02 -9.08
C THR A 16 -5.90 0.46 -9.11
N ALA A 17 -5.39 0.08 -10.29
CA ALA A 17 -4.00 -0.41 -10.42
C ALA A 17 -2.97 0.60 -9.88
N THR A 18 -3.27 1.90 -9.97
CA THR A 18 -2.43 2.99 -9.47
C THR A 18 -2.42 3.09 -7.94
N GLU A 19 -3.53 2.76 -7.28
CA GLU A 19 -3.59 2.64 -5.81
C GLU A 19 -2.79 1.43 -5.33
N GLU A 20 -2.93 0.31 -6.02
CA GLU A 20 -2.19 -0.91 -5.70
C GLU A 20 -0.67 -0.67 -5.86
N ALA A 21 -0.22 -0.04 -6.94
CA ALA A 21 1.19 0.30 -7.14
C ALA A 21 1.75 1.20 -6.01
N ARG A 22 0.97 2.19 -5.56
CA ARG A 22 1.35 3.05 -4.42
C ARG A 22 1.40 2.26 -3.11
N TYR A 23 0.45 1.35 -2.90
CA TYR A 23 0.43 0.49 -1.73
C TYR A 23 1.62 -0.46 -1.69
N GLN A 24 1.96 -1.10 -2.81
CA GLN A 24 3.14 -1.96 -2.92
C GLN A 24 4.43 -1.18 -2.68
N LYS A 25 4.52 0.06 -3.19
CA LYS A 25 5.67 0.95 -2.92
C LYS A 25 5.84 1.24 -1.42
N ARG A 26 4.74 1.52 -0.71
CA ARG A 26 4.76 1.71 0.76
C ARG A 26 5.18 0.43 1.48
N LYS A 27 4.63 -0.71 1.06
CA LYS A 27 4.92 -2.01 1.65
C LYS A 27 6.40 -2.36 1.50
N ALA A 28 6.98 -2.14 0.33
CA ALA A 28 8.41 -2.34 0.08
C ALA A 28 9.28 -1.43 0.97
N ALA A 29 8.86 -0.18 1.18
CA ALA A 29 9.57 0.75 2.05
C ALA A 29 9.62 0.27 3.51
N ILE A 30 8.48 -0.19 4.04
CA ILE A 30 8.42 -0.73 5.40
C ILE A 30 9.22 -2.03 5.51
N ALA A 31 9.10 -2.94 4.54
CA ALA A 31 9.86 -4.19 4.54
C ALA A 31 11.37 -3.96 4.58
N ALA A 32 11.89 -2.98 3.83
CA ALA A 32 13.30 -2.62 3.87
C ALA A 32 13.73 -2.12 5.27
N VAL A 33 12.92 -1.26 5.90
CA VAL A 33 13.22 -0.76 7.26
C VAL A 33 13.16 -1.88 8.31
N GLU A 34 12.20 -2.81 8.19
CA GLU A 34 12.11 -3.99 9.07
C GLU A 34 13.30 -4.94 8.89
N GLN A 35 13.89 -5.00 7.69
CA GLN A 35 15.13 -5.74 7.42
C GLN A 35 16.39 -5.07 8.01
N GLY A 36 16.25 -3.88 8.61
CA GLY A 36 17.34 -3.14 9.26
C GLY A 36 17.93 -2.02 8.40
N GLU A 37 17.37 -1.75 7.21
CA GLU A 37 17.84 -0.64 6.39
C GLU A 37 17.52 0.72 7.03
N SER A 38 18.46 1.65 6.92
CA SER A 38 18.24 3.01 7.42
C SER A 38 17.13 3.69 6.61
N PRO A 39 16.15 4.35 7.24
CA PRO A 39 15.10 5.11 6.55
C PRO A 39 15.66 6.14 5.55
N THR A 40 16.82 6.71 5.86
CA THR A 40 17.47 7.68 4.95
C THR A 40 17.92 7.02 3.65
N VAL A 41 18.45 5.79 3.71
CA VAL A 41 18.85 5.00 2.53
C VAL A 41 17.61 4.59 1.73
N VAL A 42 16.61 4.02 2.40
CA VAL A 42 15.34 3.60 1.76
C VAL A 42 14.67 4.77 1.05
N SER A 43 14.70 5.97 1.64
CA SER A 43 14.13 7.18 1.01
C SER A 43 14.83 7.56 -0.29
N ARG A 44 16.15 7.39 -0.38
CA ARG A 44 16.95 7.66 -1.58
C ARG A 44 16.68 6.62 -2.67
N VAL A 45 16.68 5.35 -2.30
CA VAL A 45 16.42 4.23 -3.23
C VAL A 45 15.03 4.32 -3.84
N LEU A 46 14.01 4.60 -3.03
CA LEU A 46 12.62 4.71 -3.49
C LEU A 46 12.28 6.09 -4.08
N GLN A 47 13.24 7.02 -4.09
CA GLN A 47 13.06 8.42 -4.51
C GLN A 47 11.83 9.06 -3.88
N VAL A 48 11.68 8.90 -2.57
CA VAL A 48 10.61 9.54 -1.78
C VAL A 48 11.20 10.48 -0.75
N PRO A 49 10.57 11.63 -0.49
CA PRO A 49 11.03 12.52 0.58
C PRO A 49 11.07 11.78 1.92
N ARG A 50 12.11 12.03 2.73
CA ARG A 50 12.27 11.43 4.07
C ARG A 50 11.01 11.61 4.93
N ARG A 51 10.39 12.80 4.90
CA ARG A 51 9.11 13.08 5.59
C ARG A 51 8.01 12.07 5.24
N THR A 52 7.92 11.68 3.97
CA THR A 52 6.89 10.76 3.47
C THR A 52 7.16 9.35 3.98
N LEU A 53 8.42 8.94 4.03
CA LEU A 53 8.80 7.65 4.58
C LEU A 53 8.51 7.57 6.08
N PHE A 54 8.84 8.61 6.85
CA PHE A 54 8.50 8.68 8.28
C PHE A 54 6.99 8.66 8.51
N TYR A 55 6.22 9.38 7.71
CA TYR A 55 4.77 9.32 7.76
C TYR A 55 4.23 7.89 7.50
N TRP A 56 4.82 7.15 6.56
CA TRP A 56 4.44 5.74 6.36
C TRP A 56 4.78 4.85 7.55
N LEU A 57 5.93 5.08 8.20
CA LEU A 57 6.31 4.36 9.41
C LEU A 57 5.34 4.67 10.57
N GLU A 58 4.91 5.92 10.72
CA GLU A 58 3.90 6.31 11.71
C GLU A 58 2.57 5.59 11.48
N LEU A 59 2.07 5.59 10.23
CA LEU A 59 0.85 4.85 9.87
C LEU A 59 1.00 3.35 10.14
N TYR A 60 2.14 2.76 9.78
CA TYR A 60 2.41 1.36 10.01
C TYR A 60 2.43 1.02 11.51
N ARG A 61 3.02 1.89 12.34
CA ARG A 61 3.00 1.72 13.81
C ARG A 61 1.60 1.86 14.40
N ALA A 62 0.76 2.73 13.82
CA ALA A 62 -0.59 2.97 14.32
C ALA A 62 -1.60 1.88 13.94
N GLY A 63 -1.49 1.27 12.75
CA GLY A 63 -2.50 0.33 12.24
C GLY A 63 -1.99 -0.70 11.24
N GLY A 64 -0.68 -0.94 11.21
CA GLY A 64 -0.04 -1.93 10.36
C GLY A 64 -0.23 -1.65 8.87
N PHE A 65 -0.21 -2.73 8.07
CA PHE A 65 -0.37 -2.64 6.62
C PHE A 65 -1.75 -2.10 6.19
N ALA A 66 -2.79 -2.27 7.00
CA ALA A 66 -4.11 -1.73 6.68
C ALA A 66 -4.10 -0.20 6.65
N ALA A 67 -3.36 0.46 7.55
CA ALA A 67 -3.23 1.91 7.60
C ALA A 67 -2.41 2.50 6.43
N LEU A 68 -1.55 1.70 5.79
CA LEU A 68 -0.81 2.12 4.59
C LEU A 68 -1.68 2.15 3.33
N ARG A 69 -2.84 1.50 3.34
CA ARG A 69 -3.77 1.57 2.21
C ARG A 69 -4.28 2.99 2.06
N GLU A 70 -4.29 3.45 0.83
CA GLU A 70 -4.81 4.76 0.54
C GLU A 70 -6.33 4.74 0.61
N GLY A 71 -6.90 5.60 1.46
CA GLY A 71 -8.34 5.86 1.42
C GLY A 71 -8.74 6.51 0.10
N LYS A 72 -10.05 6.55 -0.18
CA LYS A 72 -10.58 7.32 -1.32
C LYS A 72 -10.04 8.74 -1.24
N ARG A 73 -9.12 9.11 -2.12
CA ARG A 73 -8.73 10.51 -2.29
C ARG A 73 -9.96 11.22 -2.84
N SER A 74 -10.47 12.20 -2.10
CA SER A 74 -11.41 13.18 -2.65
C SER A 74 -10.66 14.05 -3.67
N GLY A 75 -10.43 13.50 -4.85
CA GLY A 75 -9.90 14.24 -5.99
C GLY A 75 -11.04 14.90 -6.74
N ARG A 76 -10.83 16.14 -7.21
CA ARG A 76 -11.70 16.75 -8.22
C ARG A 76 -11.74 15.80 -9.43
N PRO A 77 -12.92 15.38 -9.91
CA PRO A 77 -13.00 14.61 -11.15
C PRO A 77 -12.34 15.45 -12.27
N ARG A 78 -11.43 14.82 -13.01
CA ARG A 78 -10.88 15.37 -14.25
C ARG A 78 -11.69 14.83 -15.43
#